data_AF-A0A151T6Y8-F1
#
_entry.id   AF-A0A151T6Y8-F1
#
_cell.length_a   1.000
_cell.length_b   1.000
_cell.length_c   1.000
_cell.angle_alpha   90.00
_cell.angle_beta   90.00
_cell.angle_gamma   90.00
#
_symmetry.space_group_name_H-M   'P 1'
#
loop_
_entity.id
_entity.type
_entity.pdbx_description
1 polymer ?
#
loop_
_entity_poly.entity_id
_entity_poly.type
_entity_poly.pdbx_seq_one_letter_code
_entity_poly.pdbx_strand_id
1 'polypeptide(L)'
;MTHGFNHSSADHSLFMKFTNSACTTLLVYVDDIVHAGNDLTGIQHITTLLNQTFIIKDLGDLTYFLGLEVARNSTSIHLCQRKYTLDILSDTGLLACCPSSTPMDYKASLTSNTGTPLTDPFAYHQLIGRLIYLTNTRLDITQYNT
;
A
#
# COMPACT_ATOMS: atom_id res chain seq x y z
N MET A 1 -7.20 24.88 -13.00
CA MET A 1 -5.94 24.22 -12.61
C MET A 1 -4.84 25.28 -12.57
N THR A 2 -4.58 25.88 -11.40
CA THR A 2 -3.97 27.22 -11.28
C THR A 2 -2.51 27.24 -10.80
N HIS A 3 -1.82 26.09 -10.72
CA HIS A 3 -0.45 26.03 -10.18
C HIS A 3 0.56 25.25 -11.05
N GLY A 4 0.19 24.93 -12.30
CA GLY A 4 1.06 24.25 -13.26
C GLY A 4 1.18 22.73 -13.08
N PHE A 5 0.24 22.11 -12.36
CA PHE A 5 0.12 20.66 -12.25
C PHE A 5 -0.78 20.10 -13.34
N ASN A 6 -0.33 19.02 -13.95
CA ASN A 6 -1.13 18.20 -14.86
C ASN A 6 -1.43 16.87 -14.17
N HIS A 7 -2.65 16.36 -14.35
CA HIS A 7 -2.98 15.01 -13.91
C HIS A 7 -2.24 14.01 -14.80
N SER A 8 -1.84 12.89 -14.22
CA SER A 8 -1.33 11.75 -14.97
C SER A 8 -2.48 11.10 -15.74
N SER A 9 -2.23 10.70 -16.98
CA SER A 9 -3.18 9.88 -17.73
C SER A 9 -3.35 8.49 -17.12
N ALA A 10 -2.33 7.99 -16.41
CA ALA A 10 -2.34 6.68 -15.77
C ALA A 10 -3.07 6.66 -14.41
N ASP A 11 -3.16 7.80 -13.73
CA ASP A 11 -3.81 7.91 -12.42
C ASP A 11 -4.32 9.34 -12.22
N HIS A 12 -5.64 9.50 -12.08
CA HIS A 12 -6.28 10.80 -11.90
C HIS A 12 -5.99 11.44 -10.54
N SER A 13 -5.51 10.63 -9.59
CA SER A 13 -5.08 11.04 -8.25
C SER A 13 -3.64 11.55 -8.23
N LEU A 14 -2.89 11.31 -9.31
CA LEU A 14 -1.49 11.67 -9.44
C LEU A 14 -1.34 12.95 -10.26
N PHE A 15 -0.82 13.99 -9.63
CA PHE A 15 -0.53 15.27 -10.23
C PHE A 15 0.98 15.43 -10.38
N MET A 16 1.42 15.80 -11.57
CA MET A 16 2.83 16.02 -11.87
C MET A 16 3.05 17.44 -12.39
N LYS A 17 4.14 18.05 -11.94
CA LYS A 17 4.64 19.33 -12.41
C LYS A 17 6.10 19.15 -12.81
N PHE A 18 6.36 19.40 -14.08
CA PHE A 18 7.70 19.38 -14.64
C PHE A 18 8.16 20.81 -14.91
N THR A 19 9.38 21.10 -14.50
CA THR A 19 10.13 22.30 -14.86
C THR A 19 11.46 21.86 -15.46
N ASN A 20 12.24 22.80 -16.03
CA ASN A 20 13.51 22.45 -16.68
C ASN A 20 14.52 21.76 -15.74
N SER A 21 14.44 21.99 -14.43
CA SER A 21 15.37 21.45 -13.44
C SER A 21 14.71 20.60 -12.34
N ALA A 22 13.39 20.63 -12.24
CA ALA A 22 12.68 19.97 -11.15
C ALA A 22 11.42 19.24 -11.58
N CYS A 23 11.18 18.11 -10.93
CA CYS A 23 9.95 17.33 -11.00
C CYS A 23 9.34 17.32 -9.61
N THR A 24 8.06 17.69 -9.53
CA THR A 24 7.24 17.60 -8.32
C THR A 24 6.00 16.78 -8.62
N THR A 25 5.71 15.83 -7.75
CA THR A 25 4.63 14.86 -7.89
C THR A 25 3.81 14.84 -6.61
N LEU A 26 2.50 15.05 -6.74
CA LEU A 26 1.52 15.05 -5.67
C LEU A 26 0.53 13.91 -5.93
N LEU A 27 0.43 12.96 -5.01
CA LEU A 27 -0.53 11.87 -5.06
C LEU A 27 -1.56 12.08 -3.95
N VAL A 28 -2.84 12.15 -4.32
CA VAL A 28 -3.95 12.40 -3.39
C VAL A 28 -4.80 11.15 -3.28
N TYR A 29 -4.78 10.48 -2.13
CA TYR A 29 -5.58 9.29 -1.89
C TYR A 29 -6.49 9.48 -0.68
N VAL A 30 -7.78 9.74 -0.94
CA VAL A 30 -8.80 9.97 0.09
C VAL A 30 -8.34 11.00 1.13
N ASP A 31 -7.90 10.56 2.31
CA ASP A 31 -7.44 11.39 3.43
C ASP A 31 -5.92 11.63 3.44
N ASP A 32 -5.16 10.87 2.65
CA ASP A 32 -3.71 10.91 2.60
C ASP A 32 -3.20 11.68 1.37
N ILE A 33 -2.19 12.53 1.57
CA ILE A 33 -1.52 13.26 0.50
C ILE A 33 -0.03 12.94 0.55
N VAL A 34 0.50 12.37 -0.53
CA VAL A 34 1.92 12.09 -0.68
C VAL A 34 2.54 13.08 -1.63
N HIS A 35 3.62 13.72 -1.19
CA HIS A 35 4.36 14.68 -2.00
C HIS A 35 5.79 14.20 -2.21
N ALA A 36 6.24 14.20 -3.45
CA ALA A 36 7.58 13.74 -3.85
C ALA A 36 8.17 14.69 -4.89
N GLY A 37 9.48 14.86 -4.88
CA GLY A 37 10.14 15.71 -5.87
C GLY A 37 11.54 16.12 -5.43
N ASN A 38 12.24 16.79 -6.33
CA ASN A 38 13.59 17.31 -6.09
C ASN A 38 13.62 18.83 -5.80
N ASP A 39 12.47 19.50 -5.82
CA ASP A 39 12.31 20.89 -5.40
C ASP A 39 11.61 20.97 -4.04
N LEU A 40 12.42 21.06 -2.99
CA LEU A 40 11.94 21.13 -1.61
C LEU A 40 11.17 22.44 -1.34
N THR A 41 11.50 23.52 -2.04
CA THR A 41 10.82 24.81 -1.93
C THR A 41 9.42 24.73 -2.53
N GLY A 42 9.31 24.13 -3.72
CA GLY A 42 8.02 23.83 -4.36
C GLY A 42 7.14 22.93 -3.50
N ILE A 43 7.74 21.92 -2.88
CA ILE A 43 7.05 21.03 -1.93
C ILE A 43 6.46 21.83 -0.75
N GLN A 44 7.27 22.64 -0.07
CA GLN A 44 6.84 23.44 1.08
C GLN A 44 5.76 24.48 0.71
N HIS A 45 5.89 25.10 -0.47
CA HIS A 45 4.91 26.07 -0.95
C HIS A 45 3.52 25.44 -1.12
N ILE A 46 3.46 24.24 -1.71
CA ILE A 46 2.20 23.52 -1.92
C ILE A 46 1.65 23.01 -0.60
N THR A 47 2.49 22.47 0.29
CA THR A 47 2.04 22.07 1.64
C THR A 47 1.40 23.24 2.37
N THR A 48 1.96 24.45 2.24
CA THR A 48 1.39 25.68 2.83
C THR A 48 0.04 26.03 2.20
N LEU A 49 -0.07 25.96 0.87
CA LEU A 49 -1.31 26.26 0.16
C LEU A 49 -2.43 25.26 0.49
N LEU A 50 -2.07 23.98 0.58
CA LEU A 50 -2.98 22.93 0.99
C LEU A 50 -3.46 23.17 2.43
N ASN A 51 -2.55 23.49 3.36
CA ASN A 51 -2.89 23.81 4.77
C ASN A 51 -3.84 24.99 4.95
N GLN A 52 -3.85 25.95 4.01
CA GLN A 52 -4.80 27.07 4.05
C GLN A 52 -6.23 26.64 3.72
N THR A 53 -6.41 25.56 2.97
CA THR A 53 -7.71 25.14 2.44
C THR A 53 -8.25 23.91 3.17
N PHE A 54 -7.37 22.95 3.41
CA PHE A 54 -7.63 21.69 4.10
C PHE A 54 -6.63 21.66 5.25
N ILE A 55 -7.10 21.74 6.49
CA ILE A 55 -6.20 21.68 7.65
C ILE A 55 -5.49 20.31 7.61
N ILE A 56 -4.24 20.29 7.15
CA ILE A 56 -3.47 19.07 6.92
C ILE A 56 -2.40 18.95 8.01
N LYS A 57 -2.18 17.73 8.45
CA LYS A 57 -1.09 17.42 9.37
C LYS A 57 0.10 16.93 8.56
N ASP A 58 1.23 17.62 8.70
CA ASP A 58 2.49 17.10 8.19
C ASP A 58 2.94 15.91 9.05
N LEU A 59 3.10 14.75 8.43
CA LEU A 59 3.57 13.52 9.06
C LEU A 59 5.08 13.31 8.86
N GLY A 60 5.75 14.22 8.14
CA GLY A 60 7.16 14.13 7.80
C GLY A 60 7.42 13.13 6.67
N ASP A 61 8.54 12.42 6.77
CA ASP A 61 8.92 11.44 5.75
C ASP A 61 7.89 10.30 5.64
N LEU A 62 7.61 9.89 4.40
CA LEU A 62 6.69 8.79 4.12
C LEU A 62 7.23 7.48 4.70
N THR A 63 6.61 7.03 5.78
CA THR A 63 6.92 5.77 6.48
C THR A 63 5.82 4.73 6.29
N TYR A 64 4.58 5.15 6.04
CA TYR A 64 3.45 4.27 5.75
C TYR A 64 2.56 4.90 4.68
N PHE A 65 2.05 4.07 3.76
CA PHE A 65 1.06 4.47 2.75
C PHE A 65 0.22 3.27 2.34
N LEU A 66 -1.11 3.36 2.40
CA LEU A 66 -2.04 2.26 2.02
C LEU A 66 -1.76 0.91 2.72
N GLY A 67 -1.28 0.95 3.97
CA GLY A 67 -0.90 -0.27 4.70
C GLY A 67 0.43 -0.90 4.24
N LEU A 68 1.18 -0.22 3.37
CA LEU A 68 2.58 -0.53 3.07
C LEU A 68 3.49 0.30 3.95
N GLU A 69 4.50 -0.34 4.53
CA GLU A 69 5.60 0.35 5.20
C GLU A 69 6.63 0.75 4.13
N VAL A 70 7.09 1.98 4.22
CA VAL A 70 8.07 2.58 3.31
C VAL A 70 9.36 2.80 4.09
N ALA A 71 10.38 2.03 3.78
CA ALA A 71 11.72 2.20 4.32
C ALA A 71 12.62 2.82 3.24
N ARG A 72 13.23 3.96 3.55
CA ARG A 72 14.13 4.67 2.62
C ARG A 72 15.57 4.50 3.08
N ASN A 73 16.46 4.21 2.15
CA ASN A 73 17.90 4.37 2.34
C ASN A 73 18.41 5.42 1.36
N SER A 74 19.70 5.77 1.42
CA SER A 74 20.28 6.84 0.59
C SER A 74 20.21 6.59 -0.92
N THR A 75 19.94 5.36 -1.36
CA THR A 75 20.01 4.95 -2.77
C THR A 75 18.74 4.29 -3.30
N SER A 76 17.81 3.91 -2.44
CA SER A 76 16.65 3.07 -2.78
C SER A 76 15.51 3.23 -1.78
N ILE A 77 14.30 2.91 -2.25
CA ILE A 77 13.09 2.84 -1.46
C ILE A 77 12.65 1.37 -1.41
N HIS A 78 12.45 0.86 -0.20
CA HIS A 78 11.93 -0.47 0.09
C HIS A 78 10.49 -0.36 0.56
N LEU A 79 9.60 -1.14 -0.05
CA LEU A 79 8.23 -1.30 0.40
C LEU A 79 8.08 -2.66 1.07
N CYS A 80 7.50 -2.71 2.26
CA CYS A 80 7.23 -3.98 2.93
C CYS A 80 5.87 -3.99 3.64
N GLN A 81 5.35 -5.19 3.89
CA GLN A 81 4.09 -5.39 4.61
C GLN A 81 4.29 -6.19 5.89
N ARG A 82 5.50 -6.13 6.46
CA ARG A 82 5.89 -6.98 7.57
C ARG A 82 4.91 -6.90 8.73
N LYS A 83 4.49 -5.69 9.11
CA LYS A 83 3.48 -5.50 10.15
C LYS A 83 2.15 -6.18 9.80
N TYR A 84 1.64 -6.01 8.59
CA TYR A 84 0.41 -6.66 8.17
C TYR A 84 0.52 -8.20 8.19
N THR A 85 1.66 -8.76 7.79
CA THR A 85 1.94 -10.19 7.92
C THR A 85 1.94 -10.64 9.39
N LEU A 86 2.60 -9.89 10.27
CA LEU A 86 2.64 -10.20 11.70
C LEU A 86 1.27 -10.08 12.35
N ASP A 87 0.46 -9.10 11.95
CA ASP A 87 -0.91 -8.93 12.43
C ASP A 87 -1.77 -10.15 12.00
N ILE A 88 -1.62 -10.67 10.77
CA ILE A 88 -2.29 -11.91 10.33
C ILE A 88 -1.85 -13.11 11.20
N LEU A 89 -0.54 -13.26 11.42
CA LEU A 89 0.00 -14.35 12.23
C LEU A 89 -0.46 -14.25 13.69
N SER A 90 -0.58 -13.04 14.23
CA SER A 90 -1.08 -12.80 15.58
C SER A 90 -2.54 -13.21 15.70
N ASP A 91 -3.38 -12.75 14.78
CA ASP A 91 -4.83 -12.99 14.81
C ASP A 91 -5.19 -14.46 14.59
N THR A 92 -4.34 -15.22 13.91
CA THR A 92 -4.50 -16.67 13.68
C THR A 92 -3.80 -17.54 14.72
N GLY A 93 -3.07 -16.94 15.68
CA GLY A 93 -2.30 -17.68 16.68
C GLY A 93 -1.06 -18.39 16.12
N LEU A 94 -0.55 -17.96 14.96
CA LEU A 94 0.56 -18.57 14.22
C LEU A 94 1.90 -17.82 14.38
N LEU A 95 2.02 -16.84 15.27
CA LEU A 95 3.26 -16.07 15.49
C LEU A 95 4.50 -16.94 15.80
N ALA A 96 4.31 -18.04 16.53
CA ALA A 96 5.38 -18.97 16.91
C ALA A 96 5.41 -20.22 16.01
N CYS A 97 4.67 -20.22 14.90
CA CYS A 97 4.62 -21.37 14.00
C CYS A 97 5.98 -21.56 13.31
N CYS A 98 6.45 -22.81 13.26
CA CYS A 98 7.66 -23.15 12.52
C CYS A 98 7.44 -22.92 11.01
N PRO A 99 8.39 -22.34 10.29
CA PRO A 99 8.30 -22.21 8.84
C PRO A 99 8.13 -23.59 8.18
N SER A 100 7.11 -23.75 7.33
CA SER A 100 6.94 -24.94 6.50
C SER A 100 7.42 -24.65 5.08
N SER A 101 8.25 -25.53 4.52
CA SER A 101 8.69 -25.44 3.12
C SER A 101 7.61 -25.86 2.13
N THR A 102 6.59 -26.59 2.59
CA THR A 102 5.45 -27.02 1.79
C THR A 102 4.18 -26.32 2.26
N PRO A 103 3.48 -25.57 1.38
CA PRO A 103 2.26 -24.83 1.75
C PRO A 103 1.05 -25.76 1.99
N MET A 104 1.02 -26.92 1.35
CA MET A 104 0.00 -27.95 1.53
C MET A 104 0.53 -29.29 0.99
N ASP A 105 0.14 -30.42 1.58
CA ASP A 105 0.46 -31.75 1.03
C ASP A 105 -0.40 -32.00 -0.22
N TYR A 106 0.23 -32.14 -1.39
CA TYR A 106 -0.45 -32.38 -2.66
C TYR A 106 -1.17 -33.74 -2.72
N LYS A 107 -0.85 -34.67 -1.81
CA LYS A 107 -1.52 -35.98 -1.71
C LYS A 107 -2.78 -35.94 -0.86
N ALA A 108 -3.05 -34.83 -0.16
CA ALA A 108 -4.25 -34.68 0.64
C ALA A 108 -5.48 -34.56 -0.28
N SER A 109 -6.26 -35.63 -0.38
CA SER A 109 -7.54 -35.62 -1.09
C SER A 109 -8.59 -34.95 -0.21
N LEU A 110 -8.86 -33.68 -0.46
CA LEU A 110 -9.94 -32.94 0.17
C LEU A 110 -11.26 -33.34 -0.51
N THR A 111 -12.09 -34.13 0.18
CA THR A 111 -13.45 -34.44 -0.29
C THR A 111 -14.47 -33.65 0.52
N SER A 112 -15.59 -33.27 -0.09
CA SER A 112 -16.67 -32.51 0.57
C SER A 112 -17.27 -33.21 1.79
N ASN A 113 -17.06 -34.52 1.90
CA ASN A 113 -17.68 -35.38 2.91
C ASN A 113 -16.71 -35.74 4.05
N THR A 114 -15.49 -35.19 4.04
CA THR A 114 -14.44 -35.50 5.01
C THR A 114 -14.05 -34.26 5.80
N GLY A 115 -14.03 -34.38 7.14
CA GLY A 115 -13.59 -33.34 8.07
C GLY A 115 -14.71 -32.83 8.99
N THR A 116 -14.33 -32.01 9.97
CA THR A 116 -15.26 -31.30 10.84
C THR A 116 -15.64 -29.97 10.20
N PRO A 117 -16.94 -29.65 10.04
CA PRO A 117 -17.36 -28.32 9.59
C PRO A 117 -16.74 -27.21 10.45
N LEU A 118 -16.31 -26.14 9.79
CA LEU A 118 -15.80 -24.97 10.50
C LEU A 118 -16.91 -24.38 11.38
N THR A 119 -16.57 -24.09 12.63
CA THR A 119 -17.50 -23.48 13.59
C THR A 119 -17.89 -22.06 13.17
N ASP A 120 -16.95 -21.33 12.57
CA ASP A 120 -17.18 -20.01 11.99
C ASP A 120 -16.58 -19.92 10.56
N PRO A 121 -17.42 -20.00 9.52
CA PRO A 121 -16.99 -19.78 8.14
C PRO A 121 -16.46 -18.37 7.87
N PHE A 122 -16.88 -17.36 8.64
CA PHE A 122 -16.45 -15.97 8.42
C PHE A 122 -14.98 -15.77 8.75
N ALA A 123 -14.48 -16.32 9.85
CA ALA A 123 -13.06 -16.27 10.20
C ALA A 123 -12.18 -16.85 9.07
N TYR A 124 -12.60 -17.94 8.43
CA TYR A 124 -11.88 -18.53 7.30
C TYR A 124 -11.90 -17.62 6.08
N HIS A 125 -13.06 -17.10 5.67
CA HIS A 125 -13.14 -16.15 4.54
C HIS A 125 -12.37 -14.86 4.80
N GLN A 126 -12.37 -14.35 6.03
CA GLN A 126 -11.60 -13.19 6.43
C GLN A 126 -10.10 -13.46 6.30
N LEU A 127 -9.62 -14.61 6.78
CA LEU A 127 -8.23 -15.01 6.64
C LEU A 127 -7.82 -15.13 5.16
N ILE A 128 -8.64 -15.78 4.34
CA ILE A 128 -8.41 -15.88 2.90
C ILE A 128 -8.35 -14.49 2.25
N GLY A 129 -9.27 -13.58 2.58
CA GLY A 129 -9.25 -12.21 2.08
C GLY A 129 -7.97 -11.46 2.45
N ARG A 130 -7.50 -11.61 3.70
CA ARG A 130 -6.24 -11.01 4.17
C ARG A 130 -5.01 -11.61 3.50
N LEU A 131 -4.99 -12.93 3.28
CA LEU A 131 -3.90 -13.61 2.57
C LEU A 131 -3.88 -13.22 1.08
N ILE A 132 -5.05 -13.10 0.44
CA ILE A 132 -5.16 -12.57 -0.92
C ILE A 132 -4.61 -11.15 -0.96
N TYR A 133 -4.97 -10.28 -0.03
CA TYR A 133 -4.44 -8.92 0.03
C TYR A 133 -2.91 -8.90 0.25
N LEU A 134 -2.39 -9.73 1.16
CA LEU A 134 -0.95 -9.85 1.43
C LEU A 134 -0.16 -10.36 0.21
N THR A 135 -0.73 -11.28 -0.57
CA THR A 135 -0.06 -11.91 -1.73
C THR A 135 -0.25 -11.12 -3.02
N ASN A 136 -1.35 -10.38 -3.14
CA ASN A 136 -1.72 -9.61 -4.33
C ASN A 136 -1.52 -8.11 -4.13
N THR A 137 -0.58 -7.67 -3.29
CA THR A 137 -0.35 -6.24 -3.05
C THR A 137 0.11 -5.41 -4.25
N ARG A 138 0.06 -5.99 -5.45
CA ARG A 138 0.07 -5.27 -6.73
C ARG A 138 -0.90 -5.90 -7.73
N LEU A 139 -2.19 -5.59 -7.62
CA LEU A 139 -3.15 -5.74 -8.74
C LEU A 139 -3.76 -4.40 -9.21
N ASP A 140 -3.53 -3.30 -8.49
CA ASP A 140 -4.07 -1.98 -8.84
C ASP A 140 -3.09 -1.05 -9.59
N ILE A 141 -2.02 -1.62 -10.17
CA ILE A 141 -1.18 -0.96 -11.20
C ILE A 141 -1.32 -1.65 -12.57
N THR A 142 -2.12 -2.71 -12.67
CA THR A 142 -2.30 -3.48 -13.92
C THR A 142 -3.66 -3.24 -14.56
N GLN A 143 -4.05 -1.98 -14.72
CA GLN A 143 -4.85 -1.57 -15.88
C GLN A 143 -4.03 -0.68 -16.81
N TYR A 144 -2.82 -1.13 -17.15
CA TYR A 144 -2.25 -0.81 -18.45
C TYR A 144 -2.77 -1.86 -19.43
N ASN A 145 -3.95 -1.58 -20.01
CA ASN A 145 -4.33 -2.24 -21.25
C ASN A 145 -3.91 -1.31 -22.40
N THR A 146 -3.14 -1.91 -23.31
CA THR A 146 -2.71 -1.48 -24.65
C THR A 146 -3.33 -0.24 -25.27
#